data_AF-C9L9M2-F1
#
_entry.id   AF-C9L9M2-F1
#
_cell.length_a   1.000
_cell.length_b   1.000
_cell.length_c   1.000
_cell.angle_alpha   90.00
_cell.angle_beta   90.00
_cell.angle_gamma   90.00
#
_symmetry.space_group_name_H-M   'P 1'
#
loop_
_entity.id
_entity.type
_entity.pdbx_description
1 polymer ?
#
loop_
_entity_poly.entity_id
_entity_poly.type
_entity_poly.pdbx_seq_one_letter_code
_entity_poly.pdbx_strand_id
1 'polypeptide(L)'
;MKDWNEKKLDEELNALVEELPLKDDLEKKINQSINRRIRKIIITTVSATLIFLLLIFAIISPVMNCLYFNPYKLNKEPDKIYTNVMRDYWELSKPYTEIMDMEVTPKGFANYEVQVQVTDGKSEVQLGTPNAGFHVKCGKYTDMIEPNQLYFTHIFGRFEQPYSNKEEIVEQIEELPESAMIYLVVSDSKAKTLSELQNLPVQIDWIQVYQPNAEFQGGLQLSNRTVCMEKEDERELLSEKELKKVYLSNLKNLLDNSELWTDLGLCDGRKAWTDEVGVLEKTYQDAQKLKTLESENYCVSGKKDNILTYLQNLEEQSIFVEDVSFTSLQTKSN
;
A
#
# COMPACT_ATOMS: atom_id res chain seq x y z
N MET A 1 48.98 99.25 -11.38
CA MET A 1 49.13 97.81 -11.06
C MET A 1 49.02 97.66 -9.56
N LYS A 2 47.98 96.98 -9.08
CA LYS A 2 47.81 96.66 -7.66
C LYS A 2 48.60 95.37 -7.42
N ASP A 3 49.61 95.44 -6.57
CA ASP A 3 50.55 94.36 -6.31
C ASP A 3 49.79 93.14 -5.76
N TRP A 4 49.87 92.03 -6.50
CA TRP A 4 49.15 90.79 -6.20
C TRP A 4 50.03 89.99 -5.24
N ASN A 5 49.61 89.85 -3.98
CA ASN A 5 50.41 89.20 -2.95
C ASN A 5 50.27 87.67 -3.04
N GLU A 6 51.05 87.05 -3.93
CA GLU A 6 51.06 85.60 -4.20
C GLU A 6 51.16 84.75 -2.93
N LYS A 7 51.95 85.17 -1.93
CA LYS A 7 52.08 84.45 -0.66
C LYS A 7 50.79 84.28 0.12
N LYS A 8 49.91 85.29 0.09
CA LYS A 8 48.63 85.24 0.81
C LYS A 8 47.64 84.32 0.07
N LEU A 9 47.73 84.30 -1.26
CA LEU A 9 46.92 83.41 -2.09
C LEU A 9 47.34 81.95 -1.90
N ASP A 10 48.64 81.68 -1.79
CA ASP A 10 49.16 80.33 -1.55
C ASP A 10 48.82 79.79 -0.15
N GLU A 11 48.79 80.64 0.88
CA GLU A 11 48.33 80.26 2.23
C GLU A 11 46.83 79.95 2.25
N GLU A 12 46.00 80.78 1.60
CA GLU A 12 44.56 80.55 1.49
C GLU A 12 44.26 79.29 0.65
N LEU A 13 45.03 79.04 -0.41
CA LEU A 13 44.89 77.84 -1.25
C LEU A 13 45.31 76.57 -0.50
N ASN A 14 46.40 76.60 0.27
CA ASN A 14 46.84 75.45 1.08
C ASN A 14 45.88 75.16 2.24
N ALA A 15 45.33 76.19 2.88
CA ALA A 15 44.29 76.02 3.90
C ALA A 15 43.02 75.38 3.33
N LEU A 16 42.60 75.78 2.12
CA LEU A 16 41.50 75.15 1.40
C LEU A 16 41.80 73.70 0.97
N VAL A 17 43.06 73.38 0.66
CA VAL A 17 43.50 72.01 0.32
C VAL A 17 43.58 71.10 1.55
N GLU A 18 43.93 71.63 2.73
CA GLU A 18 43.87 70.90 4.00
C GLU A 18 42.43 70.70 4.51
N GLU A 19 41.50 71.63 4.22
CA GLU A 19 40.08 71.49 4.55
C GLU A 19 39.30 70.57 3.59
N LEU A 20 39.88 70.22 2.44
CA LEU A 20 39.29 69.24 1.53
C LEU A 20 39.51 67.82 2.10
N PRO A 21 38.44 67.05 2.37
CA PRO A 21 38.60 65.70 2.90
C PRO A 21 39.43 64.85 1.94
N LEU A 22 40.54 64.29 2.44
CA LEU A 22 41.42 63.37 1.71
C LEU A 22 40.59 62.37 0.91
N LYS A 23 40.85 62.27 -0.40
CA LYS A 23 40.09 61.46 -1.37
C LYS A 23 39.85 60.02 -0.88
N ASP A 24 40.82 59.45 -0.18
CA ASP A 24 40.75 58.12 0.45
C ASP A 24 39.67 58.00 1.53
N ASP A 25 39.42 59.06 2.31
CA ASP A 25 38.37 59.06 3.34
C ASP A 25 36.97 59.17 2.72
N LEU A 26 36.86 59.87 1.57
CA LEU A 26 35.63 59.92 0.78
C LEU A 26 35.33 58.56 0.14
N GLU A 27 36.32 57.93 -0.50
CA GLU A 27 36.17 56.60 -1.12
C GLU A 27 35.83 55.53 -0.07
N LYS A 28 36.45 55.59 1.11
CA LYS A 28 36.15 54.69 2.23
C LYS A 28 34.73 54.89 2.77
N LYS A 29 34.27 56.13 2.91
CA LYS A 29 32.89 56.45 3.32
C LYS A 29 31.87 56.02 2.26
N ILE A 30 32.18 56.21 0.97
CA ILE A 30 31.35 55.75 -0.15
C ILE A 30 31.24 54.22 -0.13
N ASN A 31 32.36 53.51 -0.06
CA ASN A 31 32.38 52.04 0.00
C ASN A 31 31.66 51.49 1.22
N GLN A 32 31.80 52.11 2.40
CA GLN A 32 31.01 51.74 3.58
C GLN A 32 29.51 51.98 3.39
N SER A 33 29.13 53.10 2.78
CA SER A 33 27.72 53.42 2.51
C SER A 33 27.09 52.46 1.49
N ILE A 34 27.84 52.11 0.44
CA ILE A 34 27.44 51.16 -0.60
C ILE A 34 27.33 49.76 0.01
N ASN A 35 28.33 49.29 0.75
CA ASN A 35 28.29 47.99 1.42
C ASN A 35 27.14 47.88 2.42
N ARG A 36 26.82 48.95 3.16
CA ARG A 36 25.64 48.99 4.05
C ARG A 36 24.33 48.88 3.27
N ARG A 37 24.20 49.60 2.14
CA ARG A 37 23.01 49.54 1.28
C ARG A 37 22.84 48.18 0.62
N ILE A 38 23.92 47.63 0.06
CA ILE A 38 23.94 46.28 -0.53
C ILE A 38 23.60 45.23 0.52
N ARG A 39 24.22 45.28 1.70
CA ARG A 39 23.92 44.34 2.79
C ARG A 39 22.46 44.43 3.23
N LYS A 40 21.89 45.65 3.29
CA LYS A 40 20.46 45.84 3.58
C LYS A 40 19.57 45.21 2.52
N ILE A 41 19.86 45.43 1.23
CA ILE A 41 19.12 44.81 0.12
C ILE A 41 19.21 43.29 0.21
N ILE A 42 20.42 42.73 0.36
CA ILE A 42 20.64 41.28 0.49
C ILE A 42 19.84 40.72 1.66
N ILE A 43 19.93 41.32 2.86
CA ILE A 43 19.18 40.87 4.03
C ILE A 43 17.67 40.94 3.76
N THR A 44 17.17 42.05 3.20
CA THR A 44 15.74 42.19 2.88
C THR A 44 15.28 41.13 1.87
N THR A 45 16.04 40.87 0.81
CA THR A 45 15.71 39.85 -0.19
C THR A 45 15.76 38.44 0.40
N VAL A 46 16.78 38.10 1.19
CA VAL A 46 16.90 36.80 1.87
C VAL A 46 15.76 36.62 2.88
N SER A 47 15.47 37.62 3.70
CA SER A 47 14.35 37.59 4.65
C SER A 47 13.01 37.45 3.94
N ALA A 48 12.76 38.20 2.86
CA ALA A 48 11.54 38.06 2.07
C ALA A 48 11.40 36.67 1.47
N THR A 49 12.49 36.10 0.96
CA THR A 49 12.51 34.73 0.42
C THR A 49 12.24 33.69 1.50
N LEU A 50 12.85 33.84 2.68
CA LEU A 50 12.60 32.96 3.83
C LEU A 50 11.15 33.05 4.32
N ILE A 51 10.58 34.25 4.42
CA ILE A 51 9.17 34.45 4.77
C ILE A 51 8.26 33.77 3.74
N PHE A 52 8.56 33.93 2.46
CA PHE A 52 7.79 33.30 1.39
C PHE A 52 7.86 31.77 1.45
N LEU A 53 9.05 31.19 1.65
CA LEU A 53 9.20 29.75 1.85
C LEU A 53 8.43 29.28 3.09
N LEU A 54 8.52 30.00 4.22
CA LEU A 54 7.77 29.68 5.42
C LEU A 54 6.26 29.70 5.17
N LEU A 55 5.75 30.68 4.42
CA LEU A 55 4.33 30.73 4.05
C LEU A 55 3.92 29.51 3.20
N ILE A 56 4.76 29.10 2.23
CA ILE A 56 4.51 27.90 1.43
C ILE A 56 4.41 26.66 2.34
N PHE A 57 5.40 26.42 3.20
CA PHE A 57 5.41 25.22 4.04
C PHE A 57 4.36 25.26 5.16
N ALA A 58 4.08 26.43 5.74
CA ALA A 58 3.15 26.57 6.86
C ALA A 58 1.68 26.67 6.43
N ILE A 59 1.39 27.14 5.21
CA ILE A 59 0.01 27.33 4.73
C ILE A 59 -0.32 26.33 3.63
N ILE A 60 0.47 26.28 2.55
CA ILE A 60 0.11 25.50 1.36
C ILE A 60 0.12 24.00 1.68
N SER A 61 1.16 23.51 2.36
CA SER A 61 1.26 22.08 2.70
C SER A 61 0.08 21.58 3.57
N PRO A 62 -0.31 22.25 4.67
CA PRO A 62 -1.51 21.88 5.43
C PRO A 62 -2.81 21.98 4.63
N VAL A 63 -2.97 23.03 3.81
CA VAL A 63 -4.17 23.18 2.96
C VAL A 63 -4.29 22.01 1.99
N MET A 64 -3.19 21.61 1.34
CA MET A 64 -3.18 20.43 0.47
C MET A 64 -3.54 19.15 1.23
N ASN A 65 -3.00 18.95 2.43
CA ASN A 65 -3.31 17.78 3.26
C ASN A 65 -4.77 17.73 3.76
N CYS A 66 -5.51 18.84 3.67
CA CYS A 66 -6.95 18.91 3.95
C CYS A 66 -7.81 18.74 2.70
N LEU A 67 -7.31 19.16 1.52
CA LEU A 67 -8.02 19.05 0.25
C LEU A 67 -7.94 17.64 -0.34
N TYR A 68 -6.85 16.93 -0.09
CA TYR A 68 -6.61 15.58 -0.59
C TYR A 68 -6.73 14.54 0.52
N PHE A 69 -7.00 13.30 0.10
CA PHE A 69 -6.92 12.11 0.94
C PHE A 69 -5.62 12.10 1.77
N ASN A 70 -5.76 11.87 3.07
CA ASN A 70 -4.67 11.93 4.05
C ASN A 70 -4.51 10.57 4.75
N PRO A 71 -3.74 9.64 4.18
CA PRO A 71 -3.52 8.30 4.76
C PRO A 71 -2.89 8.39 6.15
N TYR A 72 -2.06 9.41 6.41
CA TYR A 72 -1.40 9.56 7.71
C TYR A 72 -2.39 9.79 8.85
N LYS A 73 -3.43 10.59 8.61
CA LYS A 73 -4.47 10.83 9.63
C LYS A 73 -5.31 9.57 9.88
N LEU A 74 -5.62 8.84 8.80
CA LEU A 74 -6.48 7.66 8.83
C LEU A 74 -5.76 6.40 9.35
N ASN A 75 -4.42 6.41 9.38
CA ASN A 75 -3.62 5.32 9.90
C ASN A 75 -3.06 5.55 11.32
N LYS A 76 -3.64 6.50 12.07
CA LYS A 76 -3.25 6.72 13.47
C LYS A 76 -3.90 5.69 14.38
N GLU A 77 -3.13 5.29 15.39
CA GLU A 77 -3.64 4.55 16.55
C GLU A 77 -4.69 5.38 17.29
N PRO A 78 -5.73 4.73 17.88
CA PRO A 78 -5.93 3.27 17.95
C PRO A 78 -6.71 2.68 16.75
N ASP A 79 -7.29 3.53 15.89
CA ASP A 79 -8.31 3.06 14.94
C ASP A 79 -7.73 2.39 13.69
N LYS A 80 -6.55 2.84 13.23
CA LYS A 80 -5.83 2.29 12.04
C LYS A 80 -6.75 2.00 10.82
N ILE A 81 -7.72 2.88 10.57
CA ILE A 81 -8.75 2.74 9.52
C ILE A 81 -8.11 2.39 8.17
N TYR A 82 -7.03 3.07 7.81
CA TYR A 82 -6.35 2.83 6.53
C TYR A 82 -5.80 1.40 6.41
N THR A 83 -5.11 0.91 7.44
CA THR A 83 -4.60 -0.47 7.47
C THR A 83 -5.75 -1.48 7.40
N ASN A 84 -6.83 -1.26 8.16
CA ASN A 84 -7.96 -2.20 8.21
C ASN A 84 -8.68 -2.29 6.86
N VAL A 85 -8.90 -1.16 6.17
CA VAL A 85 -9.51 -1.16 4.83
C VAL A 85 -8.60 -1.86 3.81
N MET A 86 -7.28 -1.70 3.91
CA MET A 86 -6.35 -2.41 3.04
C MET A 86 -6.31 -3.91 3.33
N ARG A 87 -6.39 -4.33 4.59
CA ARG A 87 -6.54 -5.77 4.93
C ARG A 87 -7.75 -6.38 4.25
N ASP A 88 -8.92 -5.76 4.42
CA ASP A 88 -10.17 -6.24 3.84
C ASP A 88 -10.12 -6.27 2.30
N TYR A 89 -9.52 -5.25 1.68
CA TYR A 89 -9.36 -5.18 0.23
C TYR A 89 -8.49 -6.32 -0.31
N TRP A 90 -7.37 -6.60 0.34
CA TRP A 90 -6.48 -7.69 -0.06
C TRP A 90 -7.10 -9.06 0.21
N GLU A 91 -7.80 -9.26 1.32
CA GLU A 91 -8.53 -10.51 1.59
C GLU A 91 -9.59 -10.78 0.52
N LEU A 92 -10.34 -9.75 0.10
CA LEU A 92 -11.40 -9.86 -0.90
C LEU A 92 -10.87 -10.14 -2.32
N SER A 93 -9.64 -9.76 -2.64
CA SER A 93 -9.13 -9.77 -4.03
C SER A 93 -7.94 -10.71 -4.25
N LYS A 94 -7.21 -11.05 -3.20
CA LYS A 94 -5.93 -11.78 -3.30
C LYS A 94 -5.82 -12.91 -2.28
N PRO A 95 -6.09 -14.16 -2.72
CA PRO A 95 -5.74 -15.34 -1.97
C PRO A 95 -4.32 -15.29 -1.41
N TYR A 96 -4.15 -15.79 -0.18
CA TYR A 96 -2.89 -15.93 0.55
C TYR A 96 -2.18 -14.62 0.95
N THR A 97 -2.63 -13.45 0.48
CA THR A 97 -1.96 -12.18 0.76
C THR A 97 -2.62 -11.47 1.92
N GLU A 98 -1.86 -11.12 2.95
CA GLU A 98 -2.36 -10.40 4.11
C GLU A 98 -1.51 -9.16 4.42
N ILE A 99 -2.18 -8.05 4.73
CA ILE A 99 -1.54 -6.80 5.15
C ILE A 99 -1.36 -6.82 6.67
N MET A 100 -0.13 -7.02 7.13
CA MET A 100 0.19 -7.15 8.55
C MET A 100 0.18 -5.81 9.27
N ASP A 101 0.85 -4.82 8.72
CA ASP A 101 0.82 -3.46 9.23
C ASP A 101 1.19 -2.47 8.13
N MET A 102 0.85 -1.22 8.34
CA MET A 102 1.25 -0.12 7.47
C MET A 102 1.83 1.02 8.30
N GLU A 103 2.95 1.56 7.85
CA GLU A 103 3.53 2.79 8.37
C GLU A 103 3.36 3.89 7.33
N VAL A 104 2.81 5.04 7.75
CA VAL A 104 2.62 6.18 6.85
C VAL A 104 3.50 7.33 7.31
N THR A 105 4.40 7.78 6.44
CA THR A 105 5.29 8.92 6.70
C THR A 105 4.87 10.12 5.85
N PRO A 106 4.45 11.24 6.47
CA PRO A 106 4.13 12.46 5.72
C PRO A 106 5.39 13.11 5.16
N LYS A 107 5.39 13.42 3.87
CA LYS A 107 6.47 14.16 3.18
C LYS A 107 6.10 15.63 2.89
N GLY A 108 4.87 16.03 3.23
CA GLY A 108 4.33 17.38 3.01
C GLY A 108 3.68 17.55 1.64
N PHE A 109 2.87 18.60 1.46
CA PHE A 109 2.18 18.91 0.19
C PHE A 109 1.33 17.76 -0.37
N ALA A 110 0.53 17.11 0.49
CA ALA A 110 -0.25 15.92 0.16
C ALA A 110 0.58 14.77 -0.45
N ASN A 111 1.84 14.65 -0.05
CA ASN A 111 2.72 13.53 -0.39
C ASN A 111 2.99 12.69 0.86
N TYR A 112 2.83 11.39 0.72
CA TYR A 112 3.01 10.40 1.77
C TYR A 112 3.81 9.23 1.22
N GLU A 113 4.76 8.74 2.01
CA GLU A 113 5.38 7.43 1.80
C GLU A 113 4.63 6.44 2.68
N VAL A 114 4.20 5.34 2.09
CA VAL A 114 3.50 4.25 2.78
C VAL A 114 4.38 3.02 2.69
N GLN A 115 4.80 2.51 3.85
CA GLN A 115 5.52 1.25 3.96
C GLN A 115 4.53 0.21 4.47
N VAL A 116 4.59 -0.97 3.87
CA VAL A 116 3.63 -2.05 4.09
C VAL A 116 4.40 -3.30 4.46
N GLN A 117 3.96 -3.94 5.53
CA GLN A 117 4.38 -5.30 5.83
C GLN A 117 3.32 -6.25 5.29
N VAL A 118 3.64 -6.94 4.20
CA VAL A 118 2.77 -7.94 3.57
C VAL A 118 3.29 -9.32 3.93
N THR A 119 2.41 -10.28 4.11
CA THR A 119 2.80 -11.68 4.23
C THR A 119 2.11 -12.51 3.17
N ASP A 120 2.85 -13.47 2.62
CA ASP A 120 2.31 -14.54 1.79
C ASP A 120 2.14 -15.75 2.70
N GLY A 121 0.90 -16.15 2.90
CA GLY A 121 0.53 -17.27 3.75
C GLY A 121 1.11 -18.61 3.31
N LYS A 122 1.71 -18.73 2.13
CA LYS A 122 2.41 -19.95 1.67
C LYS A 122 3.83 -20.07 2.25
N SER A 123 4.34 -19.01 2.87
CA SER A 123 5.72 -18.87 3.32
C SER A 123 5.82 -18.49 4.80
N GLU A 124 7.03 -18.54 5.36
CA GLU A 124 7.28 -18.11 6.74
C GLU A 124 6.97 -16.62 6.93
N VAL A 125 6.25 -16.29 8.01
CA VAL A 125 5.89 -14.91 8.34
C VAL A 125 7.08 -14.20 9.00
N GLN A 126 7.61 -13.17 8.35
CA GLN A 126 8.60 -12.27 8.93
C GLN A 126 7.90 -11.07 9.56
N LEU A 127 8.14 -10.84 10.86
CA LEU A 127 7.51 -9.76 11.62
C LEU A 127 8.43 -8.58 11.88
N GLY A 128 7.88 -7.36 11.74
CA GLY A 128 8.51 -6.12 12.21
C GLY A 128 9.42 -5.43 11.20
N THR A 129 9.42 -5.84 9.93
CA THR A 129 10.12 -5.13 8.85
C THR A 129 9.21 -5.00 7.64
N PRO A 130 8.89 -3.78 7.18
CA PRO A 130 8.16 -3.59 5.93
C PRO A 130 8.92 -4.19 4.75
N ASN A 131 8.20 -4.89 3.87
CA ASN A 131 8.76 -5.57 2.69
C ASN A 131 8.15 -5.07 1.37
N ALA A 132 7.20 -4.14 1.45
CA ALA A 132 6.55 -3.49 0.33
C ALA A 132 6.23 -2.03 0.67
N GLY A 133 5.79 -1.24 -0.30
CA GLY A 133 5.40 0.15 -0.08
C GLY A 133 5.00 0.85 -1.35
N PHE A 134 4.55 2.10 -1.22
CA PHE A 134 4.16 2.97 -2.32
C PHE A 134 4.07 4.43 -1.85
N HIS A 135 3.91 5.35 -2.80
CA HIS A 135 3.66 6.76 -2.50
C HIS A 135 2.21 7.14 -2.76
N VAL A 136 1.65 7.98 -1.90
CA VAL A 136 0.36 8.65 -2.14
C VAL A 136 0.63 10.13 -2.40
N LYS A 137 0.37 10.57 -3.64
CA LYS A 137 0.55 11.97 -4.07
C LYS A 137 -0.79 12.56 -4.48
N CYS A 138 -1.22 13.62 -3.79
CA CYS A 138 -2.50 14.27 -4.07
C CYS A 138 -3.68 13.28 -4.13
N GLY A 139 -3.68 12.29 -3.24
CA GLY A 139 -4.72 11.26 -3.15
C GLY A 139 -4.61 10.11 -4.17
N LYS A 140 -3.50 9.99 -4.89
CA LYS A 140 -3.27 8.96 -5.91
C LYS A 140 -2.10 8.06 -5.56
N TYR A 141 -2.25 6.75 -5.77
CA TYR A 141 -1.19 5.76 -5.58
C TYR A 141 -0.18 5.85 -6.72
N THR A 142 1.09 5.93 -6.36
CA THR A 142 2.22 6.15 -7.27
C THR A 142 3.45 5.40 -6.75
N ASP A 143 4.43 5.16 -7.63
CA ASP A 143 5.76 4.67 -7.26
C ASP A 143 5.71 3.44 -6.33
N MET A 144 5.17 2.32 -6.82
CA MET A 144 5.15 1.05 -6.07
C MET A 144 6.59 0.58 -5.79
N ILE A 145 6.86 0.25 -4.53
CA ILE A 145 8.16 -0.19 -4.02
C ILE A 145 7.97 -1.61 -3.51
N GLU A 146 8.12 -2.58 -4.41
CA GLU A 146 8.18 -3.98 -4.01
C GLU A 146 9.14 -4.76 -4.92
N PRO A 147 9.88 -5.77 -4.40
CA PRO A 147 10.92 -6.46 -5.16
C PRO A 147 10.41 -7.16 -6.43
N ASN A 148 9.19 -7.71 -6.37
CA ASN A 148 8.64 -8.57 -7.43
C ASN A 148 7.39 -8.01 -8.13
N GLN A 149 6.88 -6.85 -7.72
CA GLN A 149 5.65 -6.23 -8.29
C GLN A 149 4.39 -7.12 -8.23
N LEU A 150 4.29 -8.06 -7.29
CA LEU A 150 3.18 -9.01 -7.22
C LEU A 150 2.13 -8.65 -6.17
N TYR A 151 2.49 -7.92 -5.11
CA TYR A 151 1.57 -7.57 -4.04
C TYR A 151 0.57 -6.50 -4.47
N PHE A 152 0.93 -5.57 -5.36
CA PHE A 152 0.05 -4.49 -5.82
C PHE A 152 -0.53 -4.69 -7.23
N THR A 153 -0.19 -5.78 -7.93
CA THR A 153 -0.68 -6.06 -9.30
C THR A 153 -1.87 -7.01 -9.32
N HIS A 154 -2.90 -6.73 -10.12
CA HIS A 154 -4.02 -7.64 -10.33
C HIS A 154 -3.62 -8.88 -11.14
N ILE A 155 -3.94 -10.07 -10.62
CA ILE A 155 -3.65 -11.34 -11.29
C ILE A 155 -4.93 -11.83 -11.97
N PHE A 156 -4.90 -11.94 -13.29
CA PHE A 156 -6.03 -12.43 -14.08
C PHE A 156 -5.85 -13.91 -14.47
N GLY A 157 -6.97 -14.63 -14.58
CA GLY A 157 -7.00 -16.02 -15.03
C GLY A 157 -6.56 -17.04 -13.98
N ARG A 158 -6.44 -16.65 -12.71
CA ARG A 158 -6.01 -17.55 -11.62
C ARG A 158 -6.87 -18.83 -11.55
N PHE A 159 -8.18 -18.72 -11.76
CA PHE A 159 -9.12 -19.85 -11.75
C PHE A 159 -9.52 -20.36 -13.15
N GLU A 160 -9.05 -19.72 -14.23
CA GLU A 160 -9.40 -20.06 -15.61
C GLU A 160 -8.14 -20.52 -16.36
N GLN A 161 -7.56 -21.67 -15.97
CA GLN A 161 -6.37 -22.23 -16.62
C GLN A 161 -6.76 -23.31 -17.64
N PRO A 162 -6.86 -22.99 -18.94
CA PRO A 162 -7.36 -23.92 -19.97
C PRO A 162 -6.40 -25.08 -20.26
N TYR A 163 -5.20 -25.08 -19.67
CA TYR A 163 -4.15 -26.08 -19.88
C TYR A 163 -3.99 -27.04 -18.69
N SER A 164 -4.87 -27.00 -17.68
CA SER A 164 -4.76 -27.90 -16.54
C SER A 164 -5.11 -29.34 -16.95
N ASN A 165 -4.08 -30.17 -17.14
CA ASN A 165 -4.24 -31.61 -17.26
C ASN A 165 -4.09 -32.23 -15.87
N LYS A 166 -5.20 -32.74 -15.34
CA LYS A 166 -5.23 -33.34 -14.00
C LYS A 166 -4.26 -34.51 -13.89
N GLU A 167 -4.28 -35.42 -14.86
CA GLU A 167 -3.45 -36.61 -14.85
C GLU A 167 -1.97 -36.25 -14.80
N GLU A 168 -1.55 -35.25 -15.57
CA GLU A 168 -0.17 -34.74 -15.55
C GLU A 168 0.20 -34.08 -14.22
N ILE A 169 -0.71 -33.27 -13.64
CA ILE A 169 -0.51 -32.67 -12.32
C ILE A 169 -0.36 -33.75 -11.24
N VAL A 170 -1.19 -34.78 -11.29
CA VAL A 170 -1.13 -35.91 -10.35
C VAL A 170 0.21 -36.64 -10.48
N GLU A 171 0.65 -36.96 -11.71
CA GLU A 171 1.95 -37.60 -11.96
C GLU A 171 3.11 -36.78 -11.40
N GLN A 172 3.12 -35.46 -11.63
CA GLN A 172 4.15 -34.56 -11.10
C GLN A 172 4.14 -34.50 -9.57
N ILE A 173 2.95 -34.47 -8.93
CA ILE A 173 2.84 -34.48 -7.47
C ILE A 173 3.30 -35.83 -6.88
N GLU A 174 3.05 -36.94 -7.58
CA GLU A 174 3.54 -38.27 -7.19
C GLU A 174 5.08 -38.36 -7.15
N GLU A 175 5.80 -37.58 -7.95
CA GLU A 175 7.27 -37.52 -7.92
C GLU A 175 7.83 -36.67 -6.77
N LEU A 176 7.01 -35.82 -6.15
CA LEU A 176 7.45 -34.97 -5.03
C LEU A 176 7.80 -35.80 -3.78
N PRO A 177 8.72 -35.32 -2.92
CA PRO A 177 8.98 -35.95 -1.63
C PRO A 177 7.76 -35.89 -0.70
N GLU A 178 7.66 -36.82 0.26
CA GLU A 178 6.59 -36.83 1.27
C GLU A 178 6.52 -35.56 2.12
N SER A 179 7.65 -34.83 2.25
CA SER A 179 7.74 -33.56 2.97
C SER A 179 7.21 -32.36 2.17
N ALA A 180 6.71 -32.56 0.94
CA ALA A 180 6.14 -31.50 0.14
C ALA A 180 4.79 -31.04 0.72
N MET A 181 4.66 -29.73 0.85
CA MET A 181 3.40 -29.02 1.03
C MET A 181 3.03 -28.41 -0.31
N ILE A 182 1.84 -28.72 -0.81
CA ILE A 182 1.35 -28.26 -2.10
C ILE A 182 0.20 -27.28 -1.88
N TYR A 183 0.22 -26.18 -2.64
CA TYR A 183 -0.84 -25.17 -2.68
C TYR A 183 -1.51 -25.22 -4.04
N LEU A 184 -2.81 -25.47 -4.05
CA LEU A 184 -3.61 -25.56 -5.27
C LEU A 184 -4.64 -24.45 -5.32
N VAL A 185 -4.85 -23.94 -6.52
CA VAL A 185 -5.97 -23.10 -6.90
C VAL A 185 -6.91 -23.97 -7.73
N VAL A 186 -8.18 -24.02 -7.32
CA VAL A 186 -9.17 -24.93 -7.89
C VAL A 186 -10.39 -24.15 -8.34
N SER A 187 -10.85 -24.46 -9.55
CA SER A 187 -12.19 -24.15 -10.04
C SER A 187 -12.95 -25.45 -10.21
N ASP A 188 -13.97 -25.63 -9.39
CA ASP A 188 -14.82 -26.80 -9.37
C ASP A 188 -15.92 -26.70 -10.42
N SER A 189 -16.47 -27.84 -10.84
CA SER A 189 -17.54 -27.85 -11.83
C SER A 189 -18.87 -27.31 -11.32
N LYS A 190 -19.06 -27.28 -10.00
CA LYS A 190 -20.25 -26.80 -9.30
C LYS A 190 -19.88 -26.14 -7.99
N ALA A 191 -20.68 -25.16 -7.58
CA ALA A 191 -20.56 -24.54 -6.27
C ALA A 191 -20.75 -25.58 -5.15
N LYS A 192 -19.80 -25.60 -4.21
CA LYS A 192 -19.85 -26.41 -2.99
C LYS A 192 -20.13 -25.53 -1.79
N THR A 193 -20.93 -26.03 -0.85
CA THR A 193 -21.15 -25.37 0.43
C THR A 193 -19.88 -25.38 1.28
N LEU A 194 -19.76 -24.43 2.21
CA LEU A 194 -18.63 -24.37 3.14
C LEU A 194 -18.47 -25.68 3.93
N SER A 195 -19.59 -26.30 4.34
CA SER A 195 -19.55 -27.58 5.05
C SER A 195 -18.99 -28.72 4.19
N GLU A 196 -19.31 -28.76 2.89
CA GLU A 196 -18.71 -29.73 1.97
C GLU A 196 -17.21 -29.49 1.81
N LEU A 197 -16.79 -28.22 1.66
CA LEU A 197 -15.38 -27.84 1.52
C LEU A 197 -14.57 -28.19 2.79
N GLN A 198 -15.10 -27.93 3.98
CA GLN A 198 -14.43 -28.23 5.26
C GLN A 198 -14.25 -29.73 5.53
N ASN A 199 -15.04 -30.59 4.87
CA ASN A 199 -14.93 -32.05 5.01
C ASN A 199 -13.92 -32.68 4.02
N LEU A 200 -13.27 -31.87 3.17
CA LEU A 200 -12.25 -32.35 2.26
C LEU A 200 -10.97 -32.77 3.03
N PRO A 201 -10.16 -33.70 2.51
CA PRO A 201 -8.94 -34.17 3.19
C PRO A 201 -7.78 -33.15 3.14
N VAL A 202 -8.06 -31.91 2.73
CA VAL A 202 -7.12 -30.80 2.55
C VAL A 202 -7.58 -29.60 3.36
N GLN A 203 -6.65 -28.68 3.64
CA GLN A 203 -7.00 -27.42 4.28
C GLN A 203 -7.58 -26.47 3.23
N ILE A 204 -8.72 -25.86 3.53
CA ILE A 204 -9.29 -24.79 2.70
C ILE A 204 -8.79 -23.47 3.24
N ASP A 205 -8.04 -22.75 2.41
CA ASP A 205 -7.32 -21.56 2.86
C ASP A 205 -8.10 -20.28 2.58
N TRP A 206 -8.75 -20.24 1.42
CA TRP A 206 -9.48 -19.10 0.92
C TRP A 206 -10.54 -19.56 -0.07
N ILE A 207 -11.69 -18.87 -0.08
CA ILE A 207 -12.77 -19.12 -1.03
C ILE A 207 -13.16 -17.82 -1.74
N GLN A 208 -13.54 -17.92 -3.00
CA GLN A 208 -14.31 -16.89 -3.68
C GLN A 208 -15.79 -17.17 -3.40
N VAL A 209 -16.46 -16.25 -2.72
CA VAL A 209 -17.87 -16.43 -2.34
C VAL A 209 -18.73 -16.40 -3.59
N TYR A 210 -19.42 -17.52 -3.86
CA TYR A 210 -20.27 -17.68 -5.02
C TYR A 210 -21.58 -16.90 -4.87
N GLN A 211 -21.76 -15.91 -5.75
CA GLN A 211 -22.85 -14.96 -5.78
C GLN A 211 -23.37 -14.76 -7.21
N PRO A 212 -24.21 -15.66 -7.74
CA PRO A 212 -24.60 -15.65 -9.16
C PRO A 212 -25.39 -14.41 -9.59
N ASN A 213 -25.91 -13.62 -8.64
CA ASN A 213 -26.62 -12.36 -8.95
C ASN A 213 -25.71 -11.12 -8.81
N ALA A 214 -24.45 -11.29 -8.41
CA ALA A 214 -23.47 -10.21 -8.29
C ALA A 214 -22.44 -10.31 -9.42
N GLU A 215 -21.95 -9.17 -9.89
CA GLU A 215 -20.89 -9.14 -10.90
C GLU A 215 -19.53 -9.48 -10.29
N PHE A 216 -19.21 -8.87 -9.15
CA PHE A 216 -17.97 -9.12 -8.42
C PHE A 216 -18.13 -10.29 -7.46
N GLN A 217 -17.15 -11.18 -7.46
CA GLN A 217 -17.08 -12.33 -6.56
C GLN A 217 -15.92 -12.12 -5.58
N GLY A 218 -16.25 -11.72 -4.36
CA GLY A 218 -15.28 -11.41 -3.32
C GLY A 218 -14.71 -12.63 -2.61
N GLY A 219 -13.49 -12.50 -2.12
CA GLY A 219 -12.78 -13.49 -1.33
C GLY A 219 -13.15 -13.55 0.14
N LEU A 220 -12.87 -14.69 0.76
CA LEU A 220 -12.89 -14.86 2.21
C LEU A 220 -11.80 -15.85 2.63
N GLN A 221 -10.94 -15.43 3.56
CA GLN A 221 -9.94 -16.31 4.15
C GLN A 221 -10.60 -17.25 5.17
N LEU A 222 -10.23 -18.53 5.15
CA LEU A 222 -10.76 -19.56 6.05
C LEU A 222 -9.71 -20.13 7.02
N SER A 223 -8.42 -20.00 6.69
CA SER A 223 -7.31 -20.41 7.57
C SER A 223 -6.59 -19.19 8.15
N ASN A 224 -6.28 -19.22 9.44
CA ASN A 224 -5.43 -18.19 10.04
C ASN A 224 -3.99 -18.43 9.61
N ARG A 225 -3.38 -17.46 8.94
CA ARG A 225 -1.99 -17.60 8.50
C ARG A 225 -1.03 -16.68 9.23
N THR A 226 -1.55 -15.82 10.11
CA THR A 226 -0.74 -14.84 10.83
C THR A 226 -1.02 -14.86 12.32
N VAL A 227 0.03 -14.57 13.09
CA VAL A 227 -0.02 -14.40 14.55
C VAL A 227 -0.62 -13.05 14.97
N CYS A 228 -1.07 -12.23 14.01
CA CYS A 228 -1.58 -10.88 14.27
C CYS A 228 -3.11 -10.78 14.22
N MET A 229 -3.81 -11.88 13.90
CA MET A 229 -5.26 -11.93 14.06
C MET A 229 -5.63 -11.88 15.54
N GLU A 230 -6.69 -11.14 15.88
CA GLU A 230 -7.24 -11.16 17.23
C GLU A 230 -7.75 -12.58 17.54
N LYS A 231 -7.74 -12.98 18.82
CA LYS A 231 -8.18 -14.34 19.21
C LYS A 231 -9.64 -14.59 18.83
N GLU A 232 -10.42 -13.52 18.82
CA GLU A 232 -11.82 -13.49 18.43
C GLU A 232 -12.02 -13.69 16.91
N ASP A 233 -10.95 -13.54 16.13
CA ASP A 233 -10.95 -13.62 14.66
C ASP A 233 -10.29 -14.90 14.13
N GLU A 234 -10.13 -15.91 15.00
CA GLU A 234 -9.55 -17.19 14.60
C GLU A 234 -10.50 -17.92 13.61
N ARG A 235 -10.28 -17.72 12.30
CA ARG A 235 -11.13 -18.16 11.17
C ARG A 235 -11.54 -19.63 11.23
N GLU A 236 -10.61 -20.51 11.63
CA GLU A 236 -10.82 -21.95 11.73
C GLU A 236 -11.83 -22.35 12.83
N LEU A 237 -12.03 -21.48 13.83
CA LEU A 237 -12.96 -21.70 14.94
C LEU A 237 -14.32 -21.03 14.71
N LEU A 238 -14.43 -20.16 13.70
CA LEU A 238 -15.65 -19.44 13.40
C LEU A 238 -16.69 -20.35 12.73
N SER A 239 -17.94 -20.22 13.17
CA SER A 239 -19.06 -20.83 12.47
C SER A 239 -19.29 -20.16 11.10
N GLU A 240 -19.96 -20.86 10.18
CA GLU A 240 -20.35 -20.29 8.88
C GLU A 240 -21.11 -18.95 9.01
N LYS A 241 -21.94 -18.81 10.06
CA LYS A 241 -22.65 -17.57 10.33
C LYS A 241 -21.71 -16.42 10.73
N GLU A 242 -20.65 -16.73 11.45
CA GLU A 242 -19.63 -15.75 11.85
C GLU A 242 -18.74 -15.39 10.66
N LEU A 243 -18.30 -16.37 9.88
CA LEU A 243 -17.58 -16.15 8.61
C LEU A 243 -18.38 -15.29 7.63
N LYS A 244 -19.70 -15.52 7.52
CA LYS A 244 -20.56 -14.65 6.71
C LYS A 244 -20.59 -13.21 7.24
N LYS A 245 -20.56 -13.01 8.57
CA LYS A 245 -20.51 -11.66 9.14
C LYS A 245 -19.19 -10.97 8.84
N VAL A 246 -18.08 -11.70 8.89
CA VAL A 246 -16.76 -11.19 8.48
C VAL A 246 -16.82 -10.73 7.03
N TYR A 247 -17.26 -11.59 6.10
CA TYR A 247 -17.36 -11.24 4.69
C TYR A 247 -18.22 -9.99 4.45
N LEU A 248 -19.38 -9.90 5.12
CA LEU A 248 -20.23 -8.71 5.07
C LEU A 248 -19.55 -7.47 5.67
N SER A 249 -18.76 -7.63 6.74
CA SER A 249 -18.00 -6.55 7.36
C SER A 249 -16.93 -6.02 6.42
N ASN A 250 -16.16 -6.89 5.76
CA ASN A 250 -15.13 -6.51 4.80
C ASN A 250 -15.73 -5.71 3.64
N LEU A 251 -16.80 -6.23 3.02
CA LEU A 251 -17.53 -5.53 1.95
C LEU A 251 -18.07 -4.16 2.39
N LYS A 252 -18.64 -4.10 3.60
CA LYS A 252 -19.18 -2.85 4.18
C LYS A 252 -18.08 -1.84 4.46
N ASN A 253 -16.94 -2.28 5.00
CA ASN A 253 -15.81 -1.41 5.31
C ASN A 253 -15.21 -0.81 4.04
N LEU A 254 -15.09 -1.61 2.97
CA LEU A 254 -14.72 -1.09 1.66
C LEU A 254 -15.74 -0.05 1.13
N LEU A 255 -17.05 -0.31 1.24
CA LEU A 255 -18.07 0.64 0.79
C LEU A 255 -18.01 1.96 1.55
N ASP A 256 -17.86 1.90 2.87
CA ASP A 256 -17.80 3.09 3.73
C ASP A 256 -16.53 3.92 3.48
N ASN A 257 -15.48 3.32 2.92
CA ASN A 257 -14.16 3.91 2.73
C ASN A 257 -13.68 3.80 1.26
N SER A 258 -14.58 3.98 0.30
CA SER A 258 -14.27 3.83 -1.15
C SER A 258 -13.11 4.69 -1.65
N GLU A 259 -12.92 5.87 -1.09
CA GLU A 259 -11.79 6.76 -1.42
C GLU A 259 -10.41 6.15 -1.15
N LEU A 260 -10.33 5.11 -0.31
CA LEU A 260 -9.06 4.48 0.06
C LEU A 260 -8.60 3.48 -0.99
N TRP A 261 -9.49 2.77 -1.68
CA TRP A 261 -9.10 1.64 -2.54
C TRP A 261 -9.50 1.81 -4.01
N THR A 262 -10.39 2.75 -4.34
CA THR A 262 -10.88 2.92 -5.72
C THR A 262 -9.79 3.16 -6.75
N ASP A 263 -8.72 3.87 -6.39
CA ASP A 263 -7.57 4.10 -7.29
C ASP A 263 -6.72 2.84 -7.54
N LEU A 264 -6.87 1.80 -6.70
CA LEU A 264 -6.32 0.46 -6.94
C LEU A 264 -7.22 -0.37 -7.87
N GLY A 265 -8.49 0.01 -8.04
CA GLY A 265 -9.50 -0.70 -8.81
C GLY A 265 -10.13 -1.88 -8.05
N LEU A 266 -11.17 -2.49 -8.63
CA LEU A 266 -11.80 -3.72 -8.12
C LEU A 266 -11.64 -4.83 -9.14
N CYS A 267 -11.23 -6.03 -8.69
CA CYS A 267 -10.99 -7.20 -9.53
C CYS A 267 -11.25 -8.49 -8.74
N ASP A 268 -11.84 -9.50 -9.38
CA ASP A 268 -12.06 -10.85 -8.82
C ASP A 268 -11.14 -11.92 -9.42
N GLY A 269 -10.13 -11.50 -10.17
CA GLY A 269 -9.23 -12.37 -10.92
C GLY A 269 -9.74 -12.78 -12.30
N ARG A 270 -10.98 -12.45 -12.66
CA ARG A 270 -11.55 -12.65 -14.00
C ARG A 270 -11.74 -11.33 -14.72
N LYS A 271 -12.28 -10.34 -14.03
CA LYS A 271 -12.67 -9.06 -14.59
C LYS A 271 -12.28 -7.92 -13.64
N ALA A 272 -11.93 -6.78 -14.22
CA ALA A 272 -11.87 -5.51 -13.51
C ALA A 272 -13.04 -4.63 -13.95
N TRP A 273 -13.56 -3.83 -13.01
CA TRP A 273 -14.70 -2.93 -13.25
C TRP A 273 -14.27 -1.48 -13.25
N THR A 274 -15.05 -0.65 -13.95
CA THR A 274 -14.91 0.81 -13.99
C THR A 274 -15.92 1.55 -13.11
N ASP A 275 -16.98 0.87 -12.67
CA ASP A 275 -17.93 1.35 -11.66
C ASP A 275 -17.74 0.49 -10.40
N GLU A 276 -16.56 0.64 -9.80
CA GLU A 276 -16.11 -0.25 -8.73
C GLU A 276 -17.03 -0.17 -7.52
N VAL A 277 -17.46 1.04 -7.14
CA VAL A 277 -18.32 1.27 -5.97
C VAL A 277 -19.73 0.73 -6.22
N GLY A 278 -20.32 0.98 -7.39
CA GLY A 278 -21.65 0.47 -7.71
C GLY A 278 -21.69 -1.06 -7.81
N VAL A 279 -20.62 -1.67 -8.32
CA VAL A 279 -20.47 -3.13 -8.37
C VAL A 279 -20.32 -3.72 -6.96
N LEU A 280 -19.50 -3.11 -6.11
CA LEU A 280 -19.33 -3.54 -4.72
C LEU A 280 -20.63 -3.40 -3.92
N GLU A 281 -21.40 -2.33 -4.14
CA GLU A 281 -22.68 -2.10 -3.45
C GLU A 281 -23.69 -3.21 -3.76
N LYS A 282 -23.84 -3.56 -5.05
CA LYS A 282 -24.70 -4.68 -5.47
C LYS A 282 -24.23 -6.00 -4.87
N THR A 283 -22.92 -6.23 -4.82
CA THR A 283 -22.32 -7.44 -4.25
C THR A 283 -22.64 -7.55 -2.76
N TYR A 284 -22.51 -6.46 -2.00
CA TYR A 284 -22.91 -6.40 -0.59
C TYR A 284 -24.40 -6.66 -0.37
N GLN A 285 -25.27 -6.04 -1.19
CA GLN A 285 -26.73 -6.25 -1.10
C GLN A 285 -27.15 -7.69 -1.40
N ASP A 286 -26.46 -8.37 -2.33
CA ASP A 286 -26.68 -9.78 -2.62
C ASP A 286 -26.12 -10.68 -1.50
N ALA A 287 -24.92 -10.38 -1.00
CA ALA A 287 -24.27 -11.12 0.09
C ALA A 287 -25.13 -11.16 1.37
N GLN A 288 -25.88 -10.09 1.65
CA GLN A 288 -26.82 -10.05 2.78
C GLN A 288 -27.90 -11.15 2.70
N LYS A 289 -28.31 -11.52 1.48
CA LYS A 289 -29.38 -12.48 1.21
C LYS A 289 -28.91 -13.94 1.16
N LEU A 290 -27.59 -14.18 1.14
CA LEU A 290 -27.02 -15.54 1.14
C LEU A 290 -27.51 -16.32 2.37
N LYS A 291 -27.86 -17.58 2.20
CA LYS A 291 -28.23 -18.45 3.35
C LYS A 291 -27.04 -19.27 3.83
N THR A 292 -26.23 -19.69 2.88
CA THR A 292 -25.02 -20.49 3.01
C THR A 292 -23.89 -19.79 2.28
N LEU A 293 -22.66 -20.04 2.70
CA LEU A 293 -21.47 -19.69 1.95
C LEU A 293 -21.16 -20.86 1.01
N GLU A 294 -21.04 -20.54 -0.27
CA GLU A 294 -20.75 -21.49 -1.33
C GLU A 294 -19.58 -20.97 -2.16
N SER A 295 -18.87 -21.88 -2.83
CA SER A 295 -17.74 -21.51 -3.68
C SER A 295 -17.54 -22.51 -4.83
N GLU A 296 -17.29 -21.97 -6.01
CA GLU A 296 -16.74 -22.72 -7.16
C GLU A 296 -15.22 -22.60 -7.22
N ASN A 297 -14.68 -21.47 -6.76
CA ASN A 297 -13.29 -21.08 -6.90
C ASN A 297 -12.64 -20.95 -5.51
N TYR A 298 -11.71 -21.84 -5.19
CA TYR A 298 -11.11 -21.88 -3.87
C TYR A 298 -9.65 -22.31 -3.91
N CYS A 299 -8.96 -22.02 -2.82
CA CYS A 299 -7.55 -22.27 -2.63
C CYS A 299 -7.38 -23.29 -1.51
N VAL A 300 -6.59 -24.34 -1.77
CA VAL A 300 -6.36 -25.42 -0.81
C VAL A 300 -4.87 -25.64 -0.60
N SER A 301 -4.54 -26.20 0.55
CA SER A 301 -3.19 -26.64 0.85
C SER A 301 -3.20 -27.98 1.59
N GLY A 302 -2.09 -28.71 1.46
CA GLY A 302 -1.95 -29.98 2.14
C GLY A 302 -0.66 -30.69 1.81
N LYS A 303 -0.37 -31.72 2.60
CA LYS A 303 0.71 -32.67 2.30
C LYS A 303 0.39 -33.45 1.03
N LYS A 304 1.43 -33.94 0.38
CA LYS A 304 1.37 -34.80 -0.82
C LYS A 304 0.19 -35.79 -0.81
N ASP A 305 0.13 -36.68 0.17
CA ASP A 305 -0.88 -37.76 0.20
C ASP A 305 -2.32 -37.24 0.31
N ASN A 306 -2.52 -36.17 1.07
CA ASN A 306 -3.83 -35.53 1.23
C ASN A 306 -4.27 -34.88 -0.08
N ILE A 307 -3.35 -34.21 -0.78
CA ILE A 307 -3.60 -33.57 -2.06
C ILE A 307 -3.90 -34.61 -3.14
N LEU A 308 -3.14 -35.71 -3.20
CA LEU A 308 -3.41 -36.81 -4.13
C LEU A 308 -4.80 -37.45 -3.87
N THR A 309 -5.14 -37.68 -2.59
CA THR A 309 -6.47 -38.20 -2.20
C THR A 309 -7.59 -37.24 -2.59
N TYR A 310 -7.37 -35.94 -2.41
CA TYR A 310 -8.31 -34.90 -2.81
C TYR A 310 -8.52 -34.88 -4.33
N LEU A 311 -7.42 -34.85 -5.10
CA LEU A 311 -7.46 -34.80 -6.56
C LEU A 311 -8.19 -36.01 -7.14
N GLN A 312 -7.99 -37.22 -6.61
CA GLN A 312 -8.71 -38.42 -7.07
C GLN A 312 -10.24 -38.30 -7.04
N ASN A 313 -10.79 -37.49 -6.12
CA ASN A 313 -12.23 -37.34 -5.91
C ASN A 313 -12.78 -36.01 -6.45
N LEU A 314 -11.93 -35.19 -7.07
CA LEU A 314 -12.32 -33.88 -7.58
C LEU A 314 -12.98 -33.99 -8.96
N GLU A 315 -14.14 -33.35 -9.14
CA GLU A 315 -14.82 -33.15 -10.43
C GLU A 315 -14.54 -31.72 -10.93
N GLU A 316 -13.31 -31.44 -11.40
CA GLU A 316 -12.88 -30.06 -11.69
C GLU A 316 -13.26 -29.49 -13.06
N GLN A 317 -13.23 -28.15 -13.13
CA GLN A 317 -13.09 -27.37 -14.37
C GLN A 317 -11.65 -26.89 -14.59
N SER A 318 -10.91 -26.55 -13.54
CA SER A 318 -9.51 -26.08 -13.64
C SER A 318 -8.74 -26.34 -12.34
N ILE A 319 -7.50 -26.83 -12.46
CA ILE A 319 -6.56 -26.96 -11.33
C ILE A 319 -5.25 -26.27 -11.68
N PHE A 320 -4.73 -25.47 -10.76
CA PHE A 320 -3.42 -24.86 -10.89
C PHE A 320 -2.58 -25.11 -9.64
N VAL A 321 -1.36 -25.59 -9.82
CA VAL A 321 -0.37 -25.69 -8.74
C VAL A 321 0.27 -24.32 -8.58
N GLU A 322 -0.16 -23.57 -7.56
CA GLU A 322 0.31 -22.20 -7.31
C GLU A 322 1.70 -22.20 -6.66
N ASP A 323 1.97 -23.17 -5.78
CA ASP A 323 3.28 -23.31 -5.13
C ASP A 323 3.51 -24.72 -4.57
N VAL A 324 4.78 -25.08 -4.42
CA VAL A 324 5.25 -26.29 -3.74
C VAL A 324 6.37 -25.90 -2.80
N SER A 325 6.14 -26.03 -1.49
CA SER A 325 7.15 -25.78 -0.47
C SER A 325 7.59 -27.09 0.18
N PHE A 326 8.84 -27.12 0.65
CA PHE A 326 9.38 -28.28 1.34
C PHE A 326 9.54 -27.92 2.81
N THR A 327 9.09 -28.79 3.70
CA THR A 327 9.39 -28.58 5.13
C THR A 327 10.90 -28.70 5.32
N SER A 328 11.57 -27.59 5.66
CA SER A 328 12.99 -27.65 5.98
C SER A 328 13.16 -28.47 7.26
N LEU A 329 14.00 -29.51 7.22
CA LEU A 329 14.55 -30.08 8.45
C LEU A 329 15.31 -28.95 9.14
N GLN A 330 14.73 -28.36 10.19
CA GLN A 330 15.51 -27.57 11.14
C GLN A 330 16.49 -28.55 11.81
N THR A 331 17.65 -28.76 11.19
CA THR A 331 18.79 -29.30 11.92
C THR A 331 19.05 -28.33 13.04
N LYS A 332 18.65 -28.69 14.26
CA LYS A 332 19.08 -28.01 15.47
C LYS A 332 20.60 -27.86 15.39
N SER A 333 21.06 -26.65 15.10
CA SER A 333 22.45 -26.29 15.28
C SER A 333 22.73 -26.45 16.77
N ASN A 334 23.58 -27.43 17.10
CA ASN A 334 24.03 -27.73 18.48
C ASN A 334 24.70 -26.52 19.13
#